data_AF-A0A4Q9LR45-F1
#
_entry.id   AF-A0A4Q9LR45-F1
#
_cell.length_a   1.000
_cell.length_b   1.000
_cell.length_c   1.000
_cell.angle_alpha   90.00
_cell.angle_beta   90.00
_cell.angle_gamma   90.00
#
_symmetry.space_group_name_H-M   'P 1'
#
loop_
_entity.id
_entity.type
_entity.pdbx_description
1 polymer ?
#
loop_
_entity_poly.entity_id
_entity_poly.type
_entity_poly.pdbx_seq_one_letter_code
_entity_poly.pdbx_strand_id
1 'polypeptide(L)'
;MDMSNTNILWSLRIIYVSSQLLYLLLLYIIKNRIISTNDTRKLKVKPEISFFQRNDTLEEDEMVEISFKDYDYKEYSKILKGMLIQFLIVIFIHFKLSISQPLVIQSLVPFKSLFLNPLFIFYIRNNPILRPFEDNMLFQKTRIGVYKYLGIIEDSRGIPTSKSFEEVQTKLIARVERLCRTRLNARNLFQAINQHAISLLNYHIGVLQLEPADFSKLDDAVRAVLVKNKIHLRPGCKERLYLPRKELGRGLHSVEFKSEHMLLQLLDCLEKHKDTSTRRAAILKVENNNKTHLSLIKNFLKIKYGLEEEV
;
A
#
# COMPACT_ATOMS: atom_id res chain seq x y z
N MET A 1 -42.72 -2.90 12.25
CA MET A 1 -43.64 -3.38 11.21
C MET A 1 -43.62 -4.89 11.25
N ASP A 2 -44.72 -5.55 11.61
CA ASP A 2 -44.80 -7.01 11.56
C ASP A 2 -44.83 -7.48 10.12
N MET A 3 -43.71 -8.04 9.67
CA MET A 3 -43.49 -8.54 8.32
C MET A 3 -44.16 -9.91 8.06
N SER A 4 -44.99 -10.39 8.99
CA SER A 4 -45.69 -11.67 8.96
C SER A 4 -47.07 -11.61 8.28
N ASN A 5 -47.62 -10.41 8.07
CA ASN A 5 -48.89 -10.24 7.35
C ASN A 5 -48.75 -10.62 5.87
N THR A 6 -49.57 -11.56 5.41
CA THR A 6 -49.54 -12.13 4.05
C THR A 6 -49.71 -11.07 2.97
N ASN A 7 -50.59 -10.08 3.19
CA ASN A 7 -50.83 -8.98 2.27
C ASN A 7 -49.59 -8.07 2.12
N ILE A 8 -48.91 -7.76 3.23
CA ILE A 8 -47.69 -6.92 3.23
C ILE A 8 -46.57 -7.62 2.47
N LEU A 9 -46.42 -8.94 2.65
CA LEU A 9 -45.42 -9.73 1.95
C LEU A 9 -45.63 -9.75 0.42
N TRP A 10 -46.87 -9.85 -0.04
CA TRP A 10 -47.20 -9.78 -1.47
C TRP A 10 -46.92 -8.40 -2.05
N SER A 11 -47.30 -7.32 -1.34
CA SER A 11 -46.96 -5.96 -1.75
C SER A 11 -45.46 -5.76 -1.89
N LEU A 12 -44.65 -6.26 -0.94
CA LEU A 12 -43.19 -6.17 -0.99
C LEU A 12 -42.57 -6.92 -2.18
N ARG A 13 -43.12 -8.09 -2.54
CA ARG A 13 -42.67 -8.84 -3.73
C ARG A 13 -42.93 -8.05 -5.02
N ILE A 14 -44.11 -7.43 -5.13
CA ILE A 14 -44.48 -6.60 -6.30
C ILE A 14 -43.56 -5.38 -6.39
N ILE A 15 -43.29 -4.71 -5.27
CA ILE A 15 -42.37 -3.56 -5.20
C ILE A 15 -40.95 -3.98 -5.60
N TYR A 16 -40.48 -5.13 -5.13
CA TYR A 16 -39.16 -5.65 -5.51
C TYR A 16 -39.09 -5.94 -7.02
N VAL A 17 -40.05 -6.69 -7.57
CA VAL A 17 -40.05 -7.05 -9.00
C VAL A 17 -40.14 -5.81 -9.89
N SER A 18 -41.03 -4.86 -9.56
CA SER A 18 -41.14 -3.59 -10.31
C SER A 18 -39.85 -2.77 -10.24
N SER A 19 -39.20 -2.72 -9.08
CA SER A 19 -37.90 -2.07 -8.91
C SER A 19 -36.79 -2.74 -9.73
N GLN A 20 -36.73 -4.08 -9.78
CA GLN A 20 -35.75 -4.78 -10.61
C GLN A 20 -36.00 -4.57 -12.11
N LEU A 21 -37.25 -4.53 -12.55
CA LEU A 21 -37.60 -4.21 -13.94
C LEU A 21 -37.19 -2.78 -14.31
N LEU A 22 -37.43 -1.81 -13.41
CA LEU A 22 -36.95 -0.43 -13.58
C LEU A 22 -35.42 -0.41 -13.72
N TYR A 23 -34.69 -1.17 -12.90
CA TYR A 23 -33.23 -1.20 -12.97
C TYR A 23 -32.71 -1.77 -14.30
N LEU A 24 -33.31 -2.86 -14.79
CA LEU A 24 -33.01 -3.42 -16.10
C LEU A 24 -33.30 -2.44 -17.24
N LEU A 25 -34.42 -1.70 -17.15
CA LEU A 25 -34.76 -0.67 -18.12
C LEU A 25 -33.71 0.44 -18.17
N LEU A 26 -33.28 0.93 -17.01
CA LEU A 26 -32.23 1.95 -16.91
C LEU A 26 -30.88 1.45 -17.48
N LEU A 27 -30.51 0.21 -17.17
CA LEU A 27 -29.31 -0.43 -17.73
C LEU A 27 -29.40 -0.59 -19.25
N TYR A 28 -30.57 -0.94 -19.77
CA TYR A 28 -30.83 -1.03 -21.22
C TYR A 28 -30.65 0.34 -21.90
N ILE A 29 -31.17 1.42 -21.30
CA ILE A 29 -30.97 2.79 -21.80
C ILE A 29 -29.48 3.15 -21.81
N ILE A 30 -28.75 2.84 -20.74
CA ILE A 30 -27.30 3.10 -20.64
C ILE A 30 -26.54 2.34 -21.74
N LYS A 31 -26.83 1.05 -21.93
CA LYS A 31 -26.20 0.22 -22.98
C LYS A 31 -26.40 0.87 -24.36
N ASN A 32 -27.61 1.28 -24.68
CA ASN A 32 -27.90 1.91 -25.97
C ASN A 32 -27.13 3.23 -26.12
N ARG A 33 -27.06 4.07 -25.06
CA ARG A 33 -26.27 5.30 -25.09
C ARG A 33 -24.76 5.05 -25.25
N ILE A 34 -24.20 4.01 -24.61
CA ILE A 34 -22.78 3.63 -24.81
C ILE A 34 -22.52 3.27 -26.27
N ILE A 35 -23.41 2.46 -26.87
CA ILE A 35 -23.26 2.02 -28.27
C ILE A 35 -23.40 3.21 -29.24
N SER A 36 -24.37 4.10 -29.00
CA SER A 36 -24.61 5.27 -29.84
C SER A 36 -23.53 6.35 -29.73
N THR A 37 -22.93 6.54 -28.55
CA THR A 37 -21.86 7.55 -28.35
C THR A 37 -20.53 7.13 -28.99
N ASN A 38 -20.24 5.83 -29.06
CA ASN A 38 -19.13 5.23 -29.80
C ASN A 38 -17.77 5.98 -29.65
N ASP A 39 -17.39 6.30 -28.41
CA ASP A 39 -16.15 7.03 -28.11
C ASP A 39 -14.91 6.15 -28.29
N THR A 40 -14.05 6.49 -29.27
CA THR A 40 -12.85 5.73 -29.65
C THR A 40 -11.56 6.24 -29.01
N ARG A 41 -11.63 7.22 -28.10
CA ARG A 41 -10.45 7.71 -27.37
C ARG A 41 -9.81 6.57 -26.59
N LYS A 42 -8.47 6.54 -26.56
CA LYS A 42 -7.70 5.51 -25.87
C LYS A 42 -7.47 5.87 -24.41
N LEU A 43 -7.55 4.87 -23.54
CA LEU A 43 -7.36 4.95 -22.09
C LEU A 43 -6.38 3.87 -21.65
N LYS A 44 -5.41 4.23 -20.79
CA LYS A 44 -4.53 3.25 -20.14
C LYS A 44 -5.18 2.78 -18.85
N VAL A 45 -5.46 1.48 -18.74
CA VAL A 45 -6.11 0.88 -17.55
C VAL A 45 -5.30 -0.30 -17.05
N LYS A 46 -5.30 -0.48 -15.73
CA LYS A 46 -4.67 -1.64 -15.07
C LYS A 46 -5.34 -2.94 -15.54
N PRO A 47 -4.57 -4.00 -15.87
CA PRO A 47 -5.14 -5.29 -16.21
C PRO A 47 -5.91 -5.87 -15.02
N GLU A 48 -6.98 -6.61 -15.30
CA GLU A 48 -7.67 -7.37 -14.25
C GLU A 48 -6.83 -8.59 -13.90
N ILE A 49 -6.19 -8.53 -12.73
CA ILE A 49 -5.49 -9.67 -12.17
C ILE A 49 -6.54 -10.71 -11.71
N SER A 50 -6.32 -11.99 -12.01
CA SER A 50 -7.16 -13.08 -11.52
C SER A 50 -7.22 -13.08 -9.98
N PHE A 51 -8.34 -13.48 -9.38
CA PHE A 51 -8.53 -13.47 -7.92
C PHE A 51 -7.44 -14.26 -7.15
N PHE A 52 -6.77 -15.20 -7.83
CA PHE A 52 -5.72 -16.05 -7.27
C PHE A 52 -4.29 -15.53 -7.46
N GLN A 53 -4.06 -14.42 -8.19
CA GLN A 53 -2.72 -13.90 -8.50
C GLN A 53 -2.51 -12.46 -8.02
N ARG A 54 -3.15 -12.06 -6.91
CA ARG A 54 -3.10 -10.68 -6.43
C ARG A 54 -1.72 -10.34 -5.82
N ASN A 55 -0.79 -9.88 -6.66
CA ASN A 55 0.41 -9.18 -6.23
C ASN A 55 0.17 -7.67 -6.40
N ASP A 56 0.26 -6.89 -5.32
CA ASP A 56 -0.10 -5.46 -5.27
C ASP A 56 0.97 -4.51 -5.88
N THR A 57 1.91 -5.04 -6.67
CA THR A 57 2.98 -4.29 -7.34
C THR A 57 2.90 -4.52 -8.84
N LEU A 58 2.06 -3.75 -9.54
CA LEU A 58 2.10 -3.66 -11.00
C LEU A 58 2.82 -2.38 -11.39
N GLU A 59 3.88 -2.51 -12.18
CA GLU A 59 4.64 -1.42 -12.79
C GLU A 59 3.81 -0.76 -13.92
N GLU A 60 4.12 0.49 -14.29
CA GLU A 60 3.38 1.25 -15.32
C GLU A 60 3.40 0.58 -16.71
N ASP A 61 4.35 -0.31 -16.96
CA ASP A 61 4.56 -1.02 -18.23
C ASP A 61 3.54 -2.14 -18.51
N GLU A 62 2.71 -2.52 -17.53
CA GLU A 62 1.67 -3.55 -17.69
C GLU A 62 0.27 -2.98 -18.00
N MET A 63 0.14 -1.67 -18.16
CA MET A 63 -1.14 -1.00 -18.44
C MET A 63 -1.66 -1.33 -19.85
N VAL A 64 -2.91 -1.78 -19.96
CA VAL A 64 -3.54 -2.10 -21.24
C VAL A 64 -4.21 -0.84 -21.81
N GLU A 65 -3.94 -0.53 -23.08
CA GLU A 65 -4.67 0.49 -23.82
C GLU A 65 -6.04 -0.05 -24.26
N ILE A 66 -7.12 0.53 -23.75
CA ILE A 66 -8.49 0.20 -24.12
C ILE A 66 -9.25 1.44 -24.58
N SER A 67 -10.26 1.27 -25.44
CA SER A 67 -11.12 2.36 -25.86
C SER A 67 -12.08 2.79 -24.73
N PHE A 68 -12.47 4.06 -24.69
CA PHE A 68 -13.48 4.57 -23.75
C PHE A 68 -14.80 3.80 -23.84
N LYS A 69 -15.27 3.50 -25.05
CA LYS A 69 -16.46 2.66 -25.27
C LYS A 69 -16.31 1.27 -24.67
N ASP A 70 -15.17 0.62 -24.89
CA ASP A 70 -14.93 -0.75 -24.42
C ASP A 70 -14.81 -0.79 -22.90
N TYR A 71 -14.19 0.24 -22.30
CA TYR A 71 -14.16 0.42 -20.85
C TYR A 71 -15.56 0.56 -20.25
N ASP A 72 -16.38 1.46 -20.79
CA ASP A 72 -17.74 1.69 -20.29
C ASP A 72 -18.63 0.45 -20.48
N TYR A 73 -18.48 -0.25 -21.60
CA TYR A 73 -19.18 -1.52 -21.84
C TYR A 73 -18.72 -2.61 -20.87
N LYS A 74 -17.42 -2.67 -20.54
CA LYS A 74 -16.88 -3.59 -19.54
C LYS A 74 -17.46 -3.30 -18.16
N GLU A 75 -17.49 -2.05 -17.72
CA GLU A 75 -18.11 -1.66 -16.44
C GLU A 75 -19.62 -1.93 -16.42
N TYR A 76 -20.33 -1.68 -17.52
CA TYR A 76 -21.73 -2.07 -17.69
C TYR A 76 -21.91 -3.59 -17.50
N SER A 77 -21.05 -4.40 -18.13
CA SER A 77 -21.15 -5.86 -18.05
C SER A 77 -20.92 -6.39 -16.63
N LYS A 78 -20.06 -5.73 -15.84
CA LYS A 78 -19.84 -6.05 -14.43
C LYS A 78 -21.08 -5.79 -13.59
N ILE A 79 -21.73 -4.63 -13.79
CA ILE A 79 -22.97 -4.27 -13.09
C ILE A 79 -24.06 -5.28 -13.41
N LEU A 80 -24.24 -5.62 -14.70
CA LEU A 80 -25.26 -6.58 -15.14
C LEU A 80 -25.04 -7.97 -14.53
N LYS A 81 -23.79 -8.49 -14.56
CA LYS A 81 -23.45 -9.78 -13.95
C LYS A 81 -23.68 -9.77 -12.44
N GLY A 82 -23.25 -8.71 -11.76
CA GLY A 82 -23.46 -8.53 -10.32
C GLY A 82 -24.94 -8.52 -9.94
N MET A 83 -25.75 -7.81 -10.72
CA MET A 83 -27.21 -7.77 -10.54
C MET A 83 -27.84 -9.17 -10.66
N LEU A 84 -27.46 -9.96 -11.68
CA LEU A 84 -28.00 -11.32 -11.87
C LEU A 84 -27.67 -12.23 -10.68
N ILE A 85 -26.42 -12.19 -10.20
CA ILE A 85 -26.00 -12.96 -9.02
C ILE A 85 -26.78 -12.50 -7.79
N GLN A 86 -26.92 -11.19 -7.59
CA GLN A 86 -27.65 -10.61 -6.47
C GLN A 86 -29.14 -11.01 -6.46
N PHE A 87 -29.76 -11.03 -7.64
CA PHE A 87 -31.14 -11.48 -7.83
C PHE A 87 -31.31 -12.95 -7.44
N LEU A 88 -30.41 -13.83 -7.88
CA LEU A 88 -30.42 -15.25 -7.51
C LEU A 88 -30.26 -15.47 -6.00
N ILE A 89 -29.36 -14.73 -5.36
CA ILE A 89 -29.14 -14.81 -3.92
C ILE A 89 -30.40 -14.41 -3.15
N VAL A 90 -31.10 -13.34 -3.55
CA VAL A 90 -32.31 -12.92 -2.84
C VAL A 90 -33.50 -13.81 -3.09
N ILE A 91 -33.64 -14.39 -4.28
CA ILE A 91 -34.59 -15.48 -4.50
C ILE A 91 -34.29 -16.62 -3.51
N PHE A 92 -33.03 -17.06 -3.43
CA PHE A 92 -32.66 -18.15 -2.53
C PHE A 92 -32.98 -17.82 -1.06
N ILE A 93 -32.58 -16.66 -0.56
CA ILE A 93 -32.81 -16.26 0.85
C ILE A 93 -34.31 -16.14 1.14
N HIS A 94 -35.08 -15.52 0.25
CA HIS A 94 -36.51 -15.28 0.47
C HIS A 94 -37.34 -16.57 0.42
N PHE A 95 -37.03 -17.48 -0.51
CA PHE A 95 -37.77 -18.74 -0.66
C PHE A 95 -37.29 -19.84 0.31
N LYS A 96 -35.99 -19.92 0.58
CA LYS A 96 -35.42 -21.00 1.42
C LYS A 96 -35.35 -20.65 2.90
N LEU A 97 -35.06 -19.39 3.23
CA LEU A 97 -34.85 -18.94 4.62
C LEU A 97 -36.00 -18.07 5.15
N SER A 98 -36.98 -17.72 4.31
CA SER A 98 -38.17 -16.92 4.67
C SER A 98 -37.85 -15.56 5.31
N ILE A 99 -36.67 -15.00 5.00
CA ILE A 99 -36.20 -13.68 5.47
C ILE A 99 -36.66 -12.61 4.47
N SER A 100 -37.44 -11.62 4.91
CA SER A 100 -38.06 -10.60 4.04
C SER A 100 -37.31 -9.27 3.96
N GLN A 101 -36.39 -8.98 4.90
CA GLN A 101 -35.60 -7.75 4.94
C GLN A 101 -34.78 -7.49 3.65
N PRO A 102 -34.14 -8.51 3.02
CA PRO A 102 -33.40 -8.31 1.78
C PRO A 102 -34.23 -7.74 0.63
N LEU A 103 -35.52 -8.08 0.52
CA LEU A 103 -36.40 -7.56 -0.54
C LEU A 103 -36.54 -6.03 -0.44
N VAL A 104 -36.72 -5.54 0.78
CA VAL A 104 -36.86 -4.10 1.05
C VAL A 104 -35.57 -3.38 0.66
N ILE A 105 -34.42 -3.83 1.16
CA ILE A 105 -33.13 -3.19 0.87
C ILE A 105 -32.82 -3.21 -0.63
N GLN A 106 -33.09 -4.33 -1.31
CA GLN A 106 -32.80 -4.45 -2.73
C GLN A 106 -33.73 -3.66 -3.63
N SER A 107 -34.97 -3.39 -3.21
CA SER A 107 -35.87 -2.50 -3.93
C SER A 107 -35.35 -1.06 -4.04
N LEU A 108 -34.41 -0.65 -3.17
CA LEU A 108 -33.78 0.67 -3.18
C LEU A 108 -32.53 0.75 -4.08
N VAL A 109 -32.03 -0.37 -4.60
CA VAL A 109 -30.81 -0.43 -5.42
C VAL A 109 -30.84 0.42 -6.70
N PRO A 110 -31.93 0.48 -7.48
CA PRO A 110 -31.96 1.32 -8.68
C PRO A 110 -31.81 2.81 -8.33
N PHE A 111 -32.49 3.25 -7.26
CA PHE A 111 -32.38 4.61 -6.74
C PHE A 111 -30.95 4.91 -6.27
N LYS A 112 -30.36 4.03 -5.48
CA LYS A 112 -28.96 4.16 -5.05
C LYS A 112 -28.00 4.24 -6.25
N SER A 113 -28.22 3.42 -7.27
CA SER A 113 -27.38 3.36 -8.46
C SER A 113 -27.45 4.65 -9.29
N LEU A 114 -28.63 5.27 -9.38
CA LEU A 114 -28.79 6.57 -10.08
C LEU A 114 -27.92 7.68 -9.48
N PHE A 115 -27.71 7.67 -8.16
CA PHE A 115 -26.95 8.69 -7.46
C PHE A 115 -25.47 8.37 -7.26
N LEU A 116 -25.11 7.09 -7.13
CA LEU A 116 -23.77 6.68 -6.72
C LEU A 116 -22.99 5.90 -7.78
N ASN A 117 -23.63 5.44 -8.85
CA ASN A 117 -22.91 4.71 -9.90
C ASN A 117 -22.40 5.67 -11.00
N PRO A 118 -21.11 5.62 -11.36
CA PRO A 118 -20.53 6.55 -12.32
C PRO A 118 -21.17 6.47 -13.71
N LEU A 119 -21.55 5.28 -14.18
CA LEU A 119 -22.21 5.12 -15.48
C LEU A 119 -23.59 5.77 -15.51
N PHE A 120 -24.35 5.65 -14.42
CA PHE A 120 -25.68 6.26 -14.31
C PHE A 120 -25.57 7.77 -14.26
N ILE A 121 -24.60 8.30 -13.52
CA ILE A 121 -24.39 9.76 -13.42
C ILE A 121 -23.95 10.35 -14.77
N PHE A 122 -23.06 9.67 -15.50
CA PHE A 122 -22.64 10.15 -16.82
C PHE A 122 -23.77 10.04 -17.84
N TYR A 123 -24.36 8.86 -18.01
CA TYR A 123 -25.29 8.60 -19.10
C TYR A 123 -26.73 9.01 -18.83
N ILE A 124 -27.19 9.14 -17.58
CA ILE A 124 -28.57 9.55 -17.27
C ILE A 124 -28.60 11.00 -16.82
N ARG A 125 -27.67 11.41 -15.95
CA ARG A 125 -27.62 12.80 -15.42
C ARG A 125 -26.79 13.76 -16.27
N ASN A 126 -26.10 13.26 -17.30
CA ASN A 126 -25.25 14.06 -18.20
C ASN A 126 -24.13 14.84 -17.48
N ASN A 127 -23.64 14.34 -16.35
CA ASN A 127 -22.53 14.96 -15.63
C ASN A 127 -21.19 14.38 -16.11
N PRO A 128 -20.19 15.21 -16.46
CA PRO A 128 -18.88 14.71 -16.88
C PRO A 128 -18.15 14.04 -15.72
N ILE A 129 -17.62 12.83 -15.96
CA ILE A 129 -16.88 12.02 -14.98
C ILE A 129 -15.57 11.57 -15.62
N LEU A 130 -14.47 11.55 -14.83
CA LEU A 130 -13.16 11.07 -15.29
C LEU A 130 -13.20 9.56 -15.51
N ARG A 131 -12.55 9.07 -16.57
CA ARG A 131 -12.28 7.65 -16.79
C ARG A 131 -10.77 7.44 -16.69
N PRO A 132 -10.27 6.41 -15.99
CA PRO A 132 -10.98 5.30 -15.36
C PRO A 132 -11.75 5.75 -14.11
N PHE A 133 -12.89 5.10 -13.80
CA PHE A 133 -13.74 5.54 -12.69
C PHE A 133 -13.04 5.45 -11.33
N GLU A 134 -12.07 4.56 -11.18
CA GLU A 134 -11.27 4.37 -9.96
C GLU A 134 -10.42 5.59 -9.59
N ASP A 135 -10.09 6.44 -10.57
CA ASP A 135 -9.27 7.63 -10.36
C ASP A 135 -10.11 8.85 -9.99
N ASN A 136 -11.44 8.76 -10.06
CA ASN A 136 -12.30 9.81 -9.49
C ASN A 136 -12.26 9.77 -7.97
N MET A 137 -12.05 10.93 -7.35
CA MET A 137 -12.11 11.09 -5.89
C MET A 137 -13.42 10.57 -5.28
N LEU A 138 -14.54 10.65 -6.01
CA LEU A 138 -15.86 10.21 -5.54
C LEU A 138 -16.09 8.69 -5.62
N PHE A 139 -15.45 8.01 -6.56
CA PHE A 139 -15.69 6.58 -6.83
C PHE A 139 -14.46 5.70 -6.53
N GLN A 140 -13.43 6.30 -5.95
CA GLN A 140 -12.26 5.58 -5.46
C GLN A 140 -12.72 4.54 -4.44
N LYS A 141 -12.61 3.25 -4.78
CA LYS A 141 -12.62 2.18 -3.76
C LYS A 141 -11.58 2.57 -2.73
N THR A 142 -11.95 2.68 -1.44
CA THR A 142 -11.11 3.06 -0.30
C THR A 142 -9.65 2.66 -0.47
N ARG A 143 -8.91 3.47 -1.23
CA ARG A 143 -7.45 3.48 -1.23
C ARG A 143 -7.17 4.44 -0.11
N ILE A 144 -6.51 3.95 0.94
CA ILE A 144 -5.99 4.84 1.98
C ILE A 144 -5.22 5.93 1.22
N GLY A 145 -5.69 7.17 1.31
CA GLY A 145 -5.10 8.27 0.55
C GLY A 145 -3.66 8.43 1.01
N VAL A 146 -2.71 8.22 0.11
CA VAL A 146 -1.29 8.31 0.43
C VAL A 146 -0.80 9.70 0.05
N TYR A 147 -0.04 10.34 0.92
CA TYR A 147 0.62 11.62 0.64
C TYR A 147 2.11 11.54 0.97
N LYS A 148 2.88 12.52 0.50
CA LYS A 148 4.32 12.61 0.78
C LYS A 148 4.60 13.80 1.67
N TYR A 149 5.19 13.56 2.83
CA TYR A 149 5.54 14.59 3.81
C TYR A 149 7.00 14.42 4.26
N LEU A 150 7.78 15.50 4.20
CA LEU A 150 9.22 15.51 4.55
C LEU A 150 10.03 14.34 3.93
N GLY A 151 9.67 13.93 2.71
CA GLY A 151 10.33 12.83 2.00
C GLY A 151 9.89 11.42 2.42
N ILE A 152 8.89 11.30 3.28
CA ILE A 152 8.27 10.04 3.71
C ILE A 152 6.90 9.93 3.06
N ILE A 153 6.57 8.71 2.62
CA ILE A 153 5.26 8.39 2.08
C ILE A 153 4.39 7.91 3.25
N GLU A 154 3.33 8.66 3.55
CA GLU A 154 2.43 8.41 4.67
C GLU A 154 1.01 8.09 4.18
N ASP A 155 0.37 7.16 4.87
CA ASP A 155 -1.06 6.91 4.77
C ASP A 155 -1.85 8.12 5.28
N SER A 156 -3.14 8.24 4.94
CA SER A 156 -4.06 9.27 5.48
C SER A 156 -4.19 9.26 7.01
N ARG A 157 -3.65 8.23 7.66
CA ARG A 157 -3.55 8.07 9.13
C ARG A 157 -2.22 8.59 9.71
N GLY A 158 -1.32 9.12 8.89
CA GLY A 158 0.02 9.55 9.28
C GLY A 158 0.99 8.39 9.57
N ILE A 159 0.70 7.19 9.06
CA ILE A 159 1.56 6.02 9.25
C ILE A 159 2.47 5.88 8.02
N PRO A 160 3.79 5.74 8.18
CA PRO A 160 4.69 5.51 7.06
C PRO A 160 4.36 4.19 6.33
N THR A 161 4.24 4.25 5.01
CA THR A 161 3.98 3.08 4.16
C THR A 161 5.28 2.37 3.79
N SER A 162 5.25 1.05 3.54
CA SER A 162 6.41 0.27 3.06
C SER A 162 7.07 0.84 1.79
N LYS A 163 6.29 1.50 0.93
CA LYS A 163 6.79 2.23 -0.25
C LYS A 163 7.83 3.30 0.11
N SER A 164 7.70 3.92 1.28
CA SER A 164 8.68 4.90 1.75
C SER A 164 10.05 4.25 1.96
N PHE A 165 10.10 3.01 2.46
CA PHE A 165 11.35 2.28 2.66
C PHE A 165 11.98 1.88 1.31
N GLU A 166 11.18 1.39 0.36
CA GLU A 166 11.63 1.09 -1.00
C GLU A 166 12.24 2.33 -1.70
N GLU A 167 11.63 3.50 -1.54
CA GLU A 167 12.17 4.76 -2.07
C GLU A 167 13.53 5.11 -1.42
N VAL A 168 13.70 4.84 -0.13
CA VAL A 168 14.97 5.06 0.58
C VAL A 168 16.05 4.08 0.11
N GLN A 169 15.70 2.80 -0.03
CA GLN A 169 16.60 1.76 -0.51
C GLN A 169 17.08 2.04 -1.94
N THR A 170 16.17 2.40 -2.85
CA THR A 170 16.52 2.73 -4.24
C THR A 170 17.44 3.97 -4.31
N LYS A 171 17.17 5.01 -3.51
CA LYS A 171 18.06 6.18 -3.40
C LYS A 171 19.44 5.83 -2.85
N LEU A 172 19.50 4.96 -1.84
CA LEU A 172 20.77 4.48 -1.28
C LEU A 172 21.59 3.76 -2.36
N ILE A 173 20.97 2.79 -3.04
CA ILE A 173 21.59 2.01 -4.13
C ILE A 173 22.08 2.95 -5.24
N ALA A 174 21.25 3.91 -5.67
CA ALA A 174 21.62 4.88 -6.70
C ALA A 174 22.80 5.78 -6.26
N ARG A 175 22.89 6.16 -4.99
CA ARG A 175 24.05 6.91 -4.45
C ARG A 175 25.32 6.05 -4.48
N VAL A 176 25.25 4.80 -4.05
CA VAL A 176 26.39 3.88 -4.05
C VAL A 176 26.83 3.59 -5.48
N GLU A 177 25.91 3.27 -6.40
CA GLU A 177 26.22 3.01 -7.80
C GLU A 177 26.92 4.21 -8.48
N ARG A 178 26.45 5.44 -8.23
CA ARG A 178 27.13 6.65 -8.73
C ARG A 178 28.54 6.78 -8.20
N LEU A 179 28.76 6.52 -6.91
CA LEU A 179 30.09 6.56 -6.30
C LEU A 179 31.01 5.48 -6.88
N CYS A 180 30.52 4.26 -7.10
CA CYS A 180 31.29 3.18 -7.69
C CYS A 180 31.77 3.47 -9.12
N ARG A 181 31.08 4.34 -9.88
CA ARG A 181 31.51 4.76 -11.22
C ARG A 181 32.63 5.81 -11.20
N THR A 182 32.91 6.42 -10.05
CA THR A 182 33.98 7.41 -9.92
C THR A 182 35.36 6.74 -9.91
N ARG A 183 36.39 7.48 -10.32
CA ARG A 183 37.80 7.02 -10.27
C ARG A 183 38.46 7.29 -8.91
N LEU A 184 37.70 7.14 -7.82
CA LEU A 184 38.24 7.32 -6.47
C LEU A 184 39.11 6.13 -6.07
N ASN A 185 40.18 6.39 -5.32
CA ASN A 185 40.93 5.31 -4.67
C ASN A 185 40.02 4.61 -3.64
N ALA A 186 40.37 3.37 -3.25
CA ALA A 186 39.52 2.59 -2.36
C ALA A 186 39.27 3.30 -1.01
N ARG A 187 40.24 4.04 -0.47
CA ARG A 187 40.10 4.75 0.81
C ARG A 187 39.02 5.84 0.73
N ASN A 188 39.12 6.69 -0.28
CA ASN A 188 38.23 7.80 -0.52
C ASN A 188 36.87 7.31 -0.99
N LEU A 189 36.80 6.19 -1.71
CA LEU A 189 35.54 5.58 -2.13
C LEU A 189 34.71 5.12 -0.92
N PHE A 190 35.30 4.33 -0.01
CA PHE A 190 34.57 3.89 1.20
C PHE A 190 34.21 5.07 2.11
N GLN A 191 35.11 6.06 2.23
CA GLN A 191 34.79 7.30 2.95
C GLN A 191 33.60 8.06 2.33
N ALA A 192 33.57 8.20 1.01
CA ALA A 192 32.47 8.84 0.29
C ALA A 192 31.15 8.06 0.42
N ILE A 193 31.19 6.72 0.38
CA ILE A 193 30.01 5.89 0.62
C ILE A 193 29.46 6.12 2.02
N ASN A 194 30.32 6.12 3.04
CA ASN A 194 29.90 6.35 4.42
C ASN A 194 29.29 7.75 4.61
N GLN A 195 29.92 8.79 4.05
CA GLN A 195 29.53 10.18 4.24
C GLN A 195 28.32 10.60 3.40
N HIS A 196 28.17 10.09 2.17
CA HIS A 196 27.14 10.56 1.24
C HIS A 196 25.99 9.55 1.04
N ALA A 197 26.29 8.25 0.99
CA ALA A 197 25.26 7.23 0.79
C ALA A 197 24.65 6.81 2.13
N ILE A 198 25.46 6.29 3.06
CA ILE A 198 24.97 5.72 4.33
C ILE A 198 24.35 6.79 5.23
N SER A 199 24.84 8.04 5.19
CA SER A 199 24.26 9.16 5.93
C SER A 199 22.80 9.46 5.59
N LEU A 200 22.32 9.05 4.39
CA LEU A 200 20.91 9.16 4.00
C LEU A 200 20.00 8.45 5.02
N LEU A 201 20.46 7.32 5.56
CA LEU A 201 19.66 6.49 6.47
C LEU A 201 19.50 7.13 7.85
N ASN A 202 20.35 8.09 8.24
CA ASN A 202 20.33 8.67 9.58
C ASN A 202 18.94 9.22 9.95
N TYR A 203 18.27 9.91 9.00
CA TYR A 203 16.93 10.44 9.22
C TYR A 203 15.89 9.32 9.29
N HIS A 204 15.99 8.33 8.42
CA HIS A 204 14.97 7.29 8.26
C HIS A 204 14.99 6.22 9.37
N ILE A 205 16.16 5.93 9.96
CA ILE A 205 16.31 4.92 11.03
C ILE A 205 15.41 5.21 12.23
N GLY A 206 15.25 6.48 12.61
CA GLY A 206 14.44 6.87 13.77
C GLY A 206 12.98 7.20 13.46
N VAL A 207 12.58 7.19 12.18
CA VAL A 207 11.23 7.60 11.76
C VAL A 207 10.44 6.44 11.17
N LEU A 208 11.09 5.58 10.37
CA LEU A 208 10.47 4.37 9.84
C LEU A 208 10.51 3.27 10.90
N GLN A 209 9.39 2.57 11.09
CA GLN A 209 9.32 1.38 11.94
C GLN A 209 9.94 0.20 11.19
N LEU A 210 11.27 0.09 11.27
CA LEU A 210 12.06 -0.95 10.60
C LEU A 210 12.48 -2.04 11.58
N GLU A 211 12.45 -3.28 11.10
CA GLU A 211 12.93 -4.45 11.83
C GLU A 211 14.43 -4.70 11.54
N PRO A 212 15.15 -5.43 12.43
CA PRO A 212 16.56 -5.79 12.23
C PRO A 212 16.86 -6.42 10.86
N ALA A 213 15.93 -7.25 10.37
CA ALA A 213 16.05 -7.91 9.08
C ALA A 213 16.11 -6.91 7.91
N ASP A 214 15.43 -5.77 8.02
CA ASP A 214 15.41 -4.76 6.96
C ASP A 214 16.73 -4.00 6.88
N PHE A 215 17.40 -3.78 8.02
CA PHE A 215 18.76 -3.23 8.02
C PHE A 215 19.77 -4.20 7.41
N SER A 216 19.65 -5.51 7.68
CA SER A 216 20.47 -6.53 7.01
C SER A 216 20.26 -6.52 5.50
N LYS A 217 19.01 -6.39 5.02
CA LYS A 217 18.70 -6.28 3.58
C LYS A 217 19.35 -5.06 2.94
N LEU A 218 19.41 -3.91 3.63
CA LEU A 218 20.11 -2.73 3.13
C LEU A 218 21.62 -2.98 3.01
N ASP A 219 22.23 -3.61 4.01
CA ASP A 219 23.64 -4.00 3.95
C ASP A 219 23.90 -4.98 2.79
N ASP A 220 23.01 -5.94 2.57
CA ASP A 220 23.09 -6.89 1.45
C ASP A 220 23.00 -6.19 0.10
N ALA A 221 22.08 -5.23 -0.05
CA ALA A 221 21.92 -4.44 -1.26
C ALA A 221 23.17 -3.60 -1.57
N VAL A 222 23.76 -2.96 -0.56
CA VAL A 222 25.01 -2.21 -0.72
C VAL A 222 26.15 -3.15 -1.13
N ARG A 223 26.27 -4.32 -0.49
CA ARG A 223 27.28 -5.32 -0.85
C ARG A 223 27.10 -5.84 -2.28
N ALA A 224 25.86 -6.09 -2.70
CA ALA A 224 25.54 -6.52 -4.06
C ALA A 224 26.04 -5.50 -5.11
N VAL A 225 25.86 -4.21 -4.85
CA VAL A 225 26.37 -3.13 -5.71
C VAL A 225 27.90 -3.13 -5.76
N LEU A 226 28.58 -3.30 -4.62
CA LEU A 226 30.05 -3.35 -4.56
C LEU A 226 30.62 -4.55 -5.32
N VAL A 227 29.93 -5.69 -5.25
CA VAL A 227 30.30 -6.92 -5.99
C VAL A 227 30.08 -6.73 -7.49
N LYS A 228 28.94 -6.17 -7.90
CA LYS A 228 28.61 -5.87 -9.31
C LYS A 228 29.68 -4.99 -9.96
N ASN A 229 30.21 -4.01 -9.22
CA ASN A 229 31.27 -3.11 -9.69
C ASN A 229 32.69 -3.65 -9.48
N LYS A 230 32.87 -4.92 -9.09
CA LYS A 230 34.16 -5.57 -8.85
C LYS A 230 35.06 -4.89 -7.80
N ILE A 231 34.48 -4.06 -6.92
CA ILE A 231 35.21 -3.42 -5.81
C ILE A 231 35.45 -4.42 -4.69
N HIS A 232 34.45 -5.24 -4.40
CA HIS A 232 34.53 -6.34 -3.44
C HIS A 232 34.24 -7.66 -4.18
N LEU A 233 34.95 -8.72 -3.83
CA LEU A 233 34.76 -10.03 -4.46
C LEU A 233 33.85 -10.88 -3.58
N ARG A 234 32.99 -11.71 -4.17
CA ARG A 234 32.11 -12.64 -3.43
C ARG A 234 32.85 -13.56 -2.46
N PRO A 235 34.02 -14.16 -2.79
CA PRO A 235 34.80 -14.95 -1.82
C PRO A 235 35.52 -14.09 -0.77
N GLY A 236 35.36 -12.78 -0.79
CA GLY A 236 35.94 -11.89 0.22
C GLY A 236 35.28 -12.05 1.58
N CYS A 237 36.08 -11.90 2.64
CA CYS A 237 35.61 -11.88 4.03
C CYS A 237 34.64 -10.70 4.27
N LYS A 238 33.45 -11.01 4.80
CA LYS A 238 32.39 -10.03 5.14
C LYS A 238 32.85 -9.13 6.28
N GLU A 239 33.48 -9.68 7.33
CA GLU A 239 33.91 -8.89 8.49
C GLU A 239 34.93 -7.82 8.08
N ARG A 240 35.89 -8.17 7.23
CA ARG A 240 36.93 -7.26 6.74
C ARG A 240 36.36 -6.05 5.99
N LEU A 241 35.18 -6.18 5.38
CA LEU A 241 34.53 -5.05 4.70
C LEU A 241 34.16 -3.94 5.71
N TYR A 242 33.66 -4.34 6.87
CA TYR A 242 33.15 -3.43 7.89
C TYR A 242 34.21 -2.96 8.89
N LEU A 243 35.24 -3.77 9.12
CA LEU A 243 36.35 -3.42 10.02
C LEU A 243 37.03 -2.10 9.60
N PRO A 244 37.46 -1.28 10.57
CA PRO A 244 38.16 -0.04 10.28
C PRO A 244 39.51 -0.34 9.60
N ARG A 245 39.99 0.60 8.80
CA ARG A 245 41.25 0.45 8.07
C ARG A 245 42.48 0.34 8.99
N LYS A 246 42.40 0.89 10.20
CA LYS A 246 43.44 0.74 11.23
C LYS A 246 43.61 -0.72 11.66
N GLU A 247 42.53 -1.51 11.59
CA GLU A 247 42.47 -2.94 11.92
C GLU A 247 42.48 -3.79 10.64
N LEU A 248 43.19 -3.36 9.60
CA LEU A 248 43.35 -4.08 8.33
C LEU A 248 42.04 -4.30 7.52
N GLY A 249 40.96 -3.65 7.91
CA GLY A 249 39.67 -3.67 7.22
C GLY A 249 39.56 -2.68 6.05
N ARG A 250 38.35 -2.53 5.50
CA ARG A 250 38.05 -1.59 4.40
C ARG A 250 37.39 -0.30 4.87
N GLY A 251 36.74 -0.34 6.04
CA GLY A 251 36.11 0.79 6.71
C GLY A 251 34.74 1.18 6.16
N LEU A 252 33.98 0.26 5.57
CA LEU A 252 32.56 0.51 5.27
C LEU A 252 31.75 0.48 6.56
N HIS A 253 30.85 1.42 6.80
CA HIS A 253 29.97 1.33 7.96
C HIS A 253 28.86 0.30 7.70
N SER A 254 28.65 -0.64 8.63
CA SER A 254 27.47 -1.50 8.59
C SER A 254 26.23 -0.67 8.92
N VAL A 255 25.19 -0.82 8.10
CA VAL A 255 23.90 -0.19 8.33
C VAL A 255 23.25 -0.77 9.59
N GLU A 256 23.35 -2.08 9.77
CA GLU A 256 22.85 -2.81 10.95
C GLU A 256 23.49 -2.29 12.25
N PHE A 257 24.83 -2.30 12.33
CA PHE A 257 25.52 -1.79 13.54
C PHE A 257 25.23 -0.31 13.79
N LYS A 258 25.10 0.48 12.72
CA LYS A 258 24.81 1.91 12.82
C LYS A 258 23.39 2.17 13.31
N SER A 259 22.39 1.42 12.85
CA SER A 259 21.00 1.59 13.30
C SER A 259 20.85 1.20 14.77
N GLU A 260 21.48 0.11 15.20
CA GLU A 260 21.53 -0.30 16.61
C GLU A 260 22.07 0.80 17.52
N HIS A 261 23.22 1.37 17.15
CA HIS A 261 23.82 2.46 17.92
C HIS A 261 22.90 3.70 17.98
N MET A 262 22.30 4.08 16.86
CA MET A 262 21.41 5.25 16.80
C MET A 262 20.12 5.04 17.62
N LEU A 263 19.52 3.85 17.56
CA LEU A 263 18.31 3.53 18.30
C LEU A 263 18.58 3.42 19.80
N LEU A 264 19.71 2.83 20.21
CA LEU A 264 20.11 2.79 21.61
C LEU A 264 20.34 4.20 22.17
N GLN A 265 21.07 5.05 21.44
CA GLN A 265 21.27 6.45 21.83
C GLN A 265 19.96 7.21 21.94
N LEU A 266 19.01 6.98 21.02
CA LEU A 266 17.69 7.59 21.06
C LEU A 266 16.93 7.15 22.32
N LEU A 267 16.92 5.85 22.61
CA LEU A 267 16.26 5.29 23.79
C LEU A 267 16.85 5.86 25.08
N ASP A 268 18.18 5.87 25.23
CA ASP A 268 18.85 6.41 26.42
C ASP A 268 18.56 7.91 26.61
N CYS A 269 18.50 8.68 25.51
CA CYS A 269 18.13 10.09 25.55
C CYS A 269 16.67 10.31 25.98
N LEU A 270 15.76 9.41 25.61
CA LEU A 270 14.36 9.46 26.02
C LEU A 270 14.22 9.09 27.50
N GLU A 271 14.90 8.04 27.95
CA GLU A 271 14.86 7.57 29.34
C GLU A 271 15.45 8.60 30.31
N LYS A 272 16.65 9.14 30.01
CA LYS A 272 17.35 10.09 30.87
C LYS A 272 16.52 11.34 31.21
N HIS A 273 15.63 11.73 30.30
CA HIS A 273 14.85 12.96 30.40
C HIS A 273 13.34 12.71 30.55
N LYS A 274 12.95 11.47 30.86
CA LYS A 274 11.55 11.08 31.04
C LYS A 274 10.86 11.92 32.12
N ASP A 275 11.53 12.13 33.25
CA ASP A 275 10.96 12.86 34.39
C ASP A 275 10.87 14.37 34.12
N THR A 276 11.75 14.89 33.27
CA THR A 276 11.79 16.31 32.90
C THR A 276 10.79 16.69 31.81
N SER A 277 10.41 15.75 30.93
CA SER A 277 9.59 16.05 29.75
C SER A 277 8.42 15.08 29.61
N THR A 278 7.21 15.61 29.80
CA THR A 278 5.94 14.88 29.61
C THR A 278 5.85 14.26 28.21
N ARG A 279 6.35 14.96 27.20
CA ARG A 279 6.41 14.46 25.81
C ARG A 279 7.28 13.22 25.67
N ARG A 280 8.50 13.22 26.25
CA ARG A 280 9.40 12.06 26.18
C ARG A 280 8.81 10.86 26.94
N ALA A 281 8.20 11.10 28.09
CA ALA A 281 7.49 10.05 28.84
C ALA A 281 6.31 9.46 28.04
N ALA A 282 5.55 10.30 27.34
CA ALA A 282 4.46 9.84 26.48
C ALA A 282 4.97 9.02 25.29
N ILE A 283 6.06 9.44 24.64
CA ILE A 283 6.69 8.69 23.56
C ILE A 283 7.12 7.31 24.05
N LEU A 284 7.87 7.22 25.15
CA LEU A 284 8.29 5.94 25.73
C LEU A 284 7.10 5.02 26.04
N LYS A 285 6.01 5.59 26.56
CA LYS A 285 4.80 4.80 26.85
C LYS A 285 4.18 4.23 25.58
N VAL A 286 4.10 5.01 24.49
CA VAL A 286 3.55 4.55 23.21
C VAL A 286 4.45 3.48 22.58
N GLU A 287 5.76 3.70 22.55
CA GLU A 287 6.74 2.74 22.01
C GLU A 287 6.68 1.40 22.76
N ASN A 288 6.63 1.43 24.10
CA ASN A 288 6.51 0.23 24.91
C ASN A 288 5.18 -0.51 24.71
N ASN A 289 4.08 0.22 24.55
CA ASN A 289 2.77 -0.39 24.28
C ASN A 289 2.73 -1.08 22.90
N ASN A 290 3.36 -0.46 21.91
CA ASN A 290 3.44 -0.97 20.55
C ASN A 290 4.50 -2.07 20.38
N LYS A 291 5.35 -2.30 21.40
CA LYS A 291 6.49 -3.24 21.36
C LYS A 291 7.38 -3.02 20.14
N THR A 292 7.65 -1.77 19.81
CA THR A 292 8.49 -1.43 18.66
C THR A 292 9.92 -1.91 18.86
N HIS A 293 10.66 -2.08 17.77
CA HIS A 293 12.09 -2.41 17.83
C HIS A 293 12.89 -1.43 18.72
N LEU A 294 12.54 -0.14 18.73
CA LEU A 294 13.17 0.85 19.62
C LEU A 294 13.00 0.49 21.11
N SER A 295 11.81 0.03 21.52
CA SER A 295 11.55 -0.37 22.91
C SER A 295 12.31 -1.65 23.30
N LEU A 296 12.49 -2.57 22.35
CA LEU A 296 13.12 -3.87 22.57
C LEU A 296 14.64 -3.85 22.36
N ILE A 297 15.21 -2.74 21.87
CA ILE A 297 16.60 -2.65 21.43
C ILE A 297 17.60 -3.12 22.50
N LYS A 298 17.39 -2.78 23.78
CA LYS A 298 18.29 -3.20 24.87
C LYS A 298 18.33 -4.72 25.00
N ASN A 299 17.17 -5.37 25.04
CA ASN A 299 17.09 -6.82 25.13
C ASN A 299 17.65 -7.49 23.86
N PHE A 300 17.31 -6.95 22.69
CA PHE A 300 17.82 -7.44 21.41
C PHE A 300 19.36 -7.41 21.37
N LEU A 301 19.98 -6.31 21.78
CA LEU A 301 21.44 -6.19 21.80
C LEU A 301 22.08 -7.14 22.81
N LYS A 302 21.48 -7.33 23.99
CA LYS A 302 22.00 -8.29 24.97
C LYS A 302 22.02 -9.70 24.43
N ILE A 303 20.95 -10.14 23.77
CA ILE A 303 20.87 -11.46 23.13
C ILE A 303 21.89 -11.56 22.00
N LYS A 304 21.88 -10.58 21.08
CA LYS A 304 22.74 -10.59 19.89
C LYS A 304 24.24 -10.64 20.21
N TYR A 305 24.66 -9.94 21.26
CA TYR A 305 26.06 -9.86 21.68
C TYR A 305 26.42 -10.82 22.84
N GLY A 306 25.50 -11.72 23.23
CA GLY A 306 25.76 -12.75 24.24
C GLY A 306 25.99 -12.21 25.65
N LEU A 307 25.33 -11.11 26.02
CA LEU A 307 25.39 -10.53 27.36
C LEU A 307 24.37 -11.18 28.33
N GLU A 308 23.31 -11.81 27.81
CA GLU A 308 22.30 -12.58 28.55
C GLU A 308 21.87 -13.80 27.71
N GLU A 309 21.54 -14.94 28.34
CA GLU A 309 20.99 -16.14 27.68
C GLU A 309 19.52 -15.94 27.32
N GLU A 310 19.04 -16.51 26.19
CA GLU A 310 17.62 -16.47 25.81
C GLU A 310 16.76 -17.17 26.89
N VAL A 311 15.78 -16.45 27.46
CA VAL A 311 14.73 -16.98 28.35
C VAL A 311 13.48 -17.29 27.55
#